data_AF-A0A8J4NXT5-F1
#
_entry.id   AF-A0A8J4NXT5-F1
#
_cell.length_a   1.000
_cell.length_b   1.000
_cell.length_c   1.000
_cell.angle_alpha   90.00
_cell.angle_beta   90.00
_cell.angle_gamma   90.00
#
_symmetry.space_group_name_H-M   'P 1'
#
loop_
_entity.id
_entity.type
_entity.pdbx_description
1 polymer ?
#
loop_
_entity_poly.entity_id
_entity_poly.type
_entity_poly.pdbx_seq_one_letter_code
_entity_poly.pdbx_strand_id
1 'polypeptide(L)'
;VPVDGSHWLSMREVLDGLRQKGHEIVVIAPEISLYIKPTTNFVMKMYPVPFTQEDMDENFQAFLRDVLEEGSFLERFIKLYQSMKRFFDLAISSCAHLLYNKELVRYLEECKF
;
A
#
# COMPACT_ATOMS: atom_id res chain seq x y z
N VAL A 1 -3.39 -7.48 7.63
CA VAL A 1 -2.77 -7.54 6.27
C VAL A 1 -1.74 -6.43 6.20
N PRO A 2 -0.48 -6.72 5.88
CA PRO A 2 0.55 -5.68 5.76
C PRO A 2 0.18 -4.71 4.63
N VAL A 3 0.21 -3.42 4.94
CA VAL A 3 0.05 -2.34 3.96
C VAL A 3 1.43 -1.97 3.41
N ASP A 4 1.52 -1.13 2.39
CA ASP A 4 2.78 -0.56 1.91
C ASP A 4 3.53 0.22 3.04
N GLY A 5 4.75 0.68 2.76
CA GLY A 5 5.59 1.36 3.73
C GLY A 5 6.38 0.38 4.59
N SER A 6 6.60 0.77 5.85
CA SER A 6 7.34 -0.04 6.83
C SER A 6 6.74 -1.44 7.01
N HIS A 7 5.42 -1.58 6.98
CA HIS A 7 4.74 -2.87 7.12
C HIS A 7 5.13 -3.83 5.98
N TRP A 8 5.16 -3.37 4.73
CA TRP A 8 5.62 -4.18 3.60
C TRP A 8 7.10 -4.52 3.71
N LEU A 9 7.94 -3.53 4.02
CA LEU A 9 9.38 -3.72 4.15
C LEU A 9 9.73 -4.79 5.20
N SER A 10 9.07 -4.76 6.36
CA SER A 10 9.25 -5.78 7.40
C SER A 10 8.71 -7.15 6.97
N MET A 11 7.62 -7.21 6.21
CA MET A 11 7.08 -8.49 5.75
C MET A 11 7.91 -9.18 4.68
N ARG A 12 8.73 -8.44 3.92
CA ARG A 12 9.55 -9.05 2.85
C ARG A 12 10.42 -10.20 3.35
N GLU A 13 11.09 -10.03 4.48
CA GLU A 13 11.96 -11.06 5.05
C GLU A 13 11.17 -12.31 5.46
N VAL A 14 9.97 -12.11 6.01
CA VAL A 14 9.07 -13.21 6.39
C VAL A 14 8.59 -13.96 5.15
N LEU A 15 8.22 -13.25 4.08
CA LEU A 15 7.79 -13.86 2.81
C LEU A 15 8.93 -14.67 2.17
N ASP A 16 10.15 -14.13 2.15
CA ASP A 16 11.32 -14.85 1.64
C ASP A 16 11.59 -16.13 2.46
N GLY A 17 11.49 -16.06 3.78
CA GLY A 17 11.64 -17.23 4.66
C GLY A 17 10.55 -18.29 4.46
N LEU A 18 9.31 -17.88 4.23
CA LEU A 18 8.20 -18.81 3.93
C LEU A 18 8.41 -19.48 2.57
N ARG A 19 8.82 -18.73 1.55
CA ARG A 19 9.12 -19.27 0.22
C ARG A 19 10.23 -20.33 0.28
N GLN A 20 11.31 -20.06 1.03
CA GLN A 20 12.41 -21.02 1.20
C GLN A 20 11.97 -22.32 1.88
N LYS A 21 10.89 -22.28 2.67
CA LYS A 21 10.27 -23.46 3.29
C LYS A 21 9.28 -24.19 2.37
N GLY A 22 9.16 -23.77 1.11
CA GLY A 22 8.29 -24.38 0.12
C GLY A 22 6.85 -23.87 0.12
N HIS A 23 6.55 -22.77 0.83
CA HIS A 23 5.23 -22.16 0.77
C HIS A 23 5.06 -21.38 -0.54
N GLU A 24 3.93 -21.62 -1.23
CA GLU A 24 3.48 -20.76 -2.32
C GLU A 24 2.89 -19.48 -1.74
N ILE A 25 3.33 -18.32 -2.26
CA ILE A 25 2.94 -17.01 -1.76
C ILE A 25 2.37 -16.20 -2.91
N VAL A 26 1.15 -15.70 -2.68
CA VAL A 26 0.49 -14.73 -3.56
C VAL A 26 0.44 -13.39 -2.85
N VAL A 27 1.02 -12.36 -3.47
CA VAL A 27 0.97 -10.98 -3.00
C VAL A 27 -0.01 -10.20 -3.86
N ILE A 28 -0.96 -9.53 -3.21
CA ILE A 28 -1.92 -8.64 -3.86
C ILE A 28 -1.52 -7.21 -3.56
N ALA A 29 -1.36 -6.38 -4.59
CA ALA A 29 -0.89 -5.01 -4.43
C ALA A 29 -1.49 -4.07 -5.47
N PRO A 30 -1.67 -2.78 -5.16
CA PRO A 30 -2.00 -1.79 -6.19
C PRO A 30 -0.83 -1.62 -7.18
N GLU A 31 -1.12 -1.31 -8.44
CA GLU A 31 -0.12 -0.98 -9.47
C GLU A 31 0.77 0.20 -9.07
N ILE A 32 0.17 1.18 -8.39
CA ILE A 32 0.86 2.34 -7.84
C ILE A 32 1.09 2.14 -6.35
N SER A 33 2.35 2.22 -5.94
CA SER A 33 2.81 1.89 -4.59
C SER A 33 4.11 2.63 -4.26
N LEU A 34 4.36 2.89 -2.98
CA LEU A 34 5.59 3.49 -2.49
C LEU A 34 6.74 2.49 -2.63
N TYR A 35 6.61 1.31 -1.99
CA TYR A 35 7.70 0.34 -1.87
C TYR A 35 7.38 -1.04 -2.46
N ILE A 36 6.14 -1.33 -2.85
CA ILE A 36 5.78 -2.63 -3.44
C ILE A 36 6.09 -2.64 -4.94
N LYS A 37 7.28 -3.11 -5.31
CA LYS A 37 7.69 -3.20 -6.72
C LYS A 37 7.49 -4.61 -7.29
N PRO A 38 7.21 -4.74 -8.60
CA PRO A 38 7.13 -6.03 -9.26
C PRO A 38 8.36 -6.90 -9.01
N THR A 39 8.15 -8.17 -8.69
CA THR A 39 9.23 -9.14 -8.47
C THR A 39 8.80 -10.52 -8.95
N THR A 40 9.78 -11.32 -9.38
CA THR A 40 9.60 -12.73 -9.73
C THR A 40 9.75 -13.66 -8.52
N ASN A 41 10.06 -13.12 -7.34
CA ASN A 41 10.26 -13.92 -6.14
C ASN A 41 8.97 -14.59 -5.64
N PHE A 42 7.82 -13.97 -5.87
CA PHE A 42 6.51 -14.43 -5.44
C PHE A 42 5.52 -14.27 -6.59
N VAL A 43 4.38 -14.97 -6.53
CA VAL A 43 3.26 -14.67 -7.42
C VAL A 43 2.70 -13.32 -7.00
N MET A 44 2.67 -12.36 -7.92
CA MET A 44 2.16 -11.02 -7.64
C MET A 44 0.95 -10.73 -8.53
N LYS A 45 -0.15 -10.31 -7.89
CA LYS A 45 -1.39 -9.89 -8.54
C LYS A 45 -1.56 -8.41 -8.30
N MET A 46 -1.30 -7.61 -9.33
CA MET A 46 -1.44 -6.16 -9.26
C MET A 46 -2.81 -5.71 -9.78
N TYR A 47 -3.37 -4.66 -9.19
CA TYR A 47 -4.66 -4.09 -9.61
C TYR A 47 -4.58 -2.58 -9.82
N PRO A 48 -5.35 -2.03 -10.77
CA PRO A 48 -5.32 -0.61 -11.08
C PRO A 48 -5.96 0.23 -9.97
N VAL A 49 -5.48 1.44 -9.80
CA VAL A 49 -5.97 2.42 -8.82
C VAL A 49 -6.18 3.79 -9.49
N PRO A 50 -7.06 4.65 -8.97
CA PRO A 50 -7.48 5.88 -9.66
C PRO A 50 -6.58 7.08 -9.29
N PHE A 51 -5.28 6.84 -9.15
CA PHE A 51 -4.28 7.87 -8.83
C PHE A 51 -2.96 7.49 -9.49
N THR A 52 -2.12 8.47 -9.78
CA THR A 52 -0.82 8.24 -10.42
C THR A 52 0.29 8.05 -9.39
N GLN A 53 1.48 7.65 -9.85
CA GLN A 53 2.66 7.59 -8.99
C GLN A 53 3.02 8.98 -8.47
N GLU A 54 2.87 10.02 -9.29
CA GLU A 54 3.07 11.41 -8.88
C GLU A 54 2.12 11.81 -7.75
N ASP A 55 0.82 11.49 -7.84
CA ASP A 55 -0.15 11.76 -6.77
C ASP A 55 0.28 11.10 -5.44
N MET A 56 0.77 9.86 -5.51
CA MET A 56 1.24 9.13 -4.34
C MET A 56 2.51 9.76 -3.74
N ASP A 57 3.48 10.07 -4.60
CA ASP A 57 4.76 10.63 -4.18
C ASP A 57 4.57 12.04 -3.60
N GLU A 58 3.73 12.88 -4.22
CA GLU A 58 3.40 14.21 -3.71
C GLU A 58 2.72 14.16 -2.35
N ASN A 59 1.76 13.25 -2.16
CA ASN A 59 1.10 13.05 -0.88
C ASN A 59 2.07 12.57 0.19
N PHE A 60 2.98 11.65 -0.14
CA PHE A 60 4.00 11.18 0.79
C PHE A 60 5.00 12.28 1.16
N GLN A 61 5.46 13.07 0.19
CA GLN A 61 6.34 14.21 0.44
C GLN A 61 5.65 15.30 1.27
N ALA A 62 4.37 15.57 1.01
CA ALA A 62 3.58 16.49 1.82
C ALA A 62 3.46 16.01 3.27
N PHE A 63 3.19 14.72 3.48
CA PHE A 63 3.17 14.12 4.80
C PHE A 63 4.51 14.29 5.53
N LEU A 64 5.63 13.98 4.87
CA LEU A 64 6.96 14.15 5.47
C LEU A 64 7.24 15.61 5.85
N ARG A 65 6.89 16.56 4.98
CA ARG A 65 7.02 17.99 5.30
C ARG A 65 6.17 18.35 6.52
N ASP A 66 4.90 17.98 6.54
CA ASP A 66 3.98 18.30 7.64
C ASP A 66 4.41 17.69 8.99
N VAL A 67 5.06 16.52 8.97
CA VAL A 67 5.59 15.85 10.17
C VAL A 67 6.84 16.53 10.70
N LEU A 68 7.74 16.95 9.80
CA LEU A 68 9.05 17.52 10.13
C LEU A 68 9.01 19.03 10.38
N GLU A 69 7.99 19.72 9.88
CA GLU A 69 7.87 21.17 10.02
C GLU A 69 7.65 21.58 11.48
N GLU A 70 8.43 22.58 11.89
CA GLU A 70 8.27 23.22 13.19
C GLU A 70 7.05 24.15 13.20
N GLY A 71 6.48 24.37 14.38
CA GLY A 71 5.30 25.20 14.52
C GLY A 71 4.65 25.02 15.89
N SER A 72 3.60 25.80 16.14
CA SER A 72 2.80 25.60 17.34
C SER A 72 2.14 24.21 17.33
N PHE A 73 1.82 23.69 18.51
CA PHE A 73 1.16 22.40 18.65
C PHE A 73 -0.12 22.30 17.80
N LEU A 74 -0.93 23.38 17.79
CA LEU A 74 -2.20 23.40 17.06
C LEU A 74 -1.99 23.37 15.54
N GLU A 75 -1.04 24.14 15.02
CA GLU A 75 -0.72 24.14 13.58
C GLU A 75 -0.25 22.75 13.12
N ARG A 76 0.68 22.15 13.88
CA ARG A 76 1.18 20.80 13.59
C ARG A 76 0.07 19.77 13.64
N PHE A 77 -0.82 19.84 14.63
CA PHE A 77 -1.96 18.94 14.75
C PHE A 77 -2.90 19.04 13.54
N ILE A 78 -3.24 20.25 13.11
CA ILE A 78 -4.11 20.48 11.94
C ILE A 78 -3.47 19.93 10.66
N LYS A 79 -2.19 20.23 10.42
CA LYS A 79 -1.45 19.72 9.25
C LYS A 79 -1.39 18.19 9.23
N LEU A 80 -1.02 17.58 10.35
CA LEU A 80 -1.00 16.11 10.49
C LEU A 80 -2.38 15.51 10.25
N TYR A 81 -3.44 16.09 10.81
CA TYR A 81 -4.80 15.62 10.59
C TYR A 81 -5.19 15.65 9.11
N GLN A 82 -4.90 16.75 8.40
CA GLN A 82 -5.18 16.87 6.96
C GLN A 82 -4.38 15.87 6.13
N SER A 83 -3.08 15.69 6.45
CA SER A 83 -2.23 14.70 5.79
C SER A 83 -2.71 13.28 6.03
N MET A 84 -3.09 12.92 7.27
CA MET A 84 -3.66 11.61 7.56
C MET A 84 -4.98 11.39 6.82
N LYS A 85 -5.84 12.41 6.72
CA LYS A 85 -7.08 12.33 5.93
C LYS A 85 -6.78 11.99 4.47
N ARG A 86 -5.84 12.69 3.81
CA ARG A 86 -5.43 12.41 2.43
C ARG A 86 -4.92 10.98 2.26
N PHE A 87 -4.09 10.51 3.19
CA PHE A 87 -3.59 9.14 3.19
C PHE A 87 -4.73 8.11 3.29
N PHE A 88 -5.68 8.31 4.22
CA PHE A 88 -6.84 7.43 4.35
C PHE A 88 -7.75 7.46 3.12
N ASP A 89 -7.94 8.63 2.50
CA ASP A 89 -8.74 8.76 1.27
C ASP A 89 -8.13 7.91 0.13
N LEU A 90 -6.80 7.93 -0.04
CA LEU A 90 -6.10 7.05 -0.99
C LEU A 90 -6.23 5.56 -0.62
N ALA A 91 -6.05 5.21 0.65
CA ALA A 91 -6.13 3.82 1.12
C ALA A 91 -7.54 3.24 0.93
N ILE A 92 -8.58 4.01 1.25
CA ILE A 92 -9.98 3.62 1.02
C ILE A 92 -10.26 3.48 -0.47
N SER A 93 -9.78 4.42 -1.29
CA SER A 93 -9.91 4.35 -2.75
C SER A 93 -9.26 3.09 -3.33
N SER A 94 -8.04 2.76 -2.89
CA SER A 94 -7.34 1.53 -3.29
C SER A 94 -8.11 0.28 -2.86
N CYS A 95 -8.64 0.25 -1.63
CA CYS A 95 -9.45 -0.87 -1.13
C CYS A 95 -10.73 -1.05 -1.97
N ALA A 96 -11.42 0.05 -2.29
CA ALA A 96 -12.59 0.00 -3.16
C ALA A 96 -12.24 -0.58 -4.54
N HIS A 97 -11.14 -0.15 -5.16
CA HIS A 97 -10.72 -0.66 -6.46
C HIS A 97 -10.32 -2.14 -6.44
N LEU A 98 -9.68 -2.59 -5.35
CA LEU A 98 -9.42 -4.01 -5.12
C LEU A 98 -10.73 -4.81 -5.10
N LEU A 99 -11.71 -4.37 -4.31
CA LEU A 99 -12.98 -5.07 -4.14
C LEU A 99 -13.86 -5.03 -5.41
N TYR A 100 -13.76 -3.96 -6.21
CA TYR A 100 -14.48 -3.85 -7.48
C TYR A 100 -13.78 -4.58 -8.64
N ASN A 101 -12.52 -4.98 -8.48
CA ASN A 101 -11.82 -5.81 -9.46
C ASN A 101 -12.37 -7.25 -9.44
N LYS A 102 -13.45 -7.48 -10.20
CA LYS A 102 -14.16 -8.76 -10.28
C LYS A 102 -13.27 -9.93 -10.70
N GLU A 103 -12.31 -9.69 -11.59
CA GLU A 103 -11.39 -10.74 -12.03
C GLU A 103 -10.51 -11.21 -10.87
N LEU A 104 -9.91 -10.25 -10.16
CA LEU A 104 -9.07 -10.54 -9.02
C LEU A 104 -9.86 -11.16 -7.88
N VAL A 105 -11.03 -10.62 -7.53
CA VAL A 105 -11.90 -11.20 -6.49
C VAL A 105 -12.28 -12.64 -6.83
N ARG A 106 -12.70 -12.91 -8.08
CA ARG A 106 -13.02 -14.27 -8.52
C ARG A 106 -11.81 -15.21 -8.41
N TYR A 107 -10.61 -14.75 -8.79
CA TYR A 107 -9.38 -15.53 -8.62
C TYR A 107 -9.14 -15.91 -7.14
N LEU A 108 -9.37 -14.98 -6.21
CA LEU A 108 -9.22 -15.27 -4.78
C LEU A 108 -10.25 -16.28 -4.27
N GLU A 109 -11.51 -16.19 -4.74
CA GLU A 109 -12.56 -17.15 -4.42
C GLU A 109 -12.24 -18.56 -4.94
N GLU A 110 -11.71 -18.67 -6.17
CA GLU A 110 -11.34 -19.94 -6.80
C GLU A 110 -10.14 -20.60 -6.11
N CYS A 111 -9.16 -19.82 -5.66
CA CYS A 111 -7.98 -20.32 -4.97
C CYS A 111 -8.27 -20.81 -3.53
N LYS A 112 -9.41 -20.46 -2.94
CA LYS A 112 -9.83 -20.89 -1.59
C LYS A 112 -8.77 -20.64 -0.51
N PHE A 113 -8.18 -19.45 -0.51
CA PHE A 113 -7.24 -19.00 0.52
C PHE A 113 -7.87 -18.95 1.92
#